data_AF-A0A7W9M0M3-F1
#
_entry.id   AF-A0A7W9M0M3-F1
#
_cell.length_a   1.000
_cell.length_b   1.000
_cell.length_c   1.000
_cell.angle_alpha   90.00
_cell.angle_beta   90.00
_cell.angle_gamma   90.00
#
_symmetry.space_group_name_H-M   'P 1'
#
loop_
_entity.id
_entity.type
_entity.pdbx_description
1 polymer ?
#
loop_
_entity_poly.entity_id
_entity_poly.type
_entity_poly.pdbx_seq_one_letter_code
_entity_poly.pdbx_strand_id
1 'polypeptide(L)' 'MTDLKPWQHQQPDEGRAHFLNRLMHSCYRCGHRENDLGALAKHEDRCADDDTKIGCSA' A
#
# COMPACT_ATOMS: atom_id res chain seq x y z
N MET A 1 12.73 -0.20 -16.26
CA MET A 1 12.87 -0.81 -14.93
C MET A 1 11.79 -0.18 -14.08
N THR A 2 10.86 -0.97 -13.54
CA THR A 2 9.74 -0.44 -12.77
C THR A 2 10.30 0.17 -11.49
N ASP A 3 10.24 1.50 -11.36
CA ASP A 3 10.66 2.20 -10.15
C ASP A 3 9.69 1.79 -9.03
N LEU A 4 10.14 0.89 -8.16
CA LEU A 4 9.35 0.42 -7.03
C LEU A 4 9.26 1.55 -6.01
N LYS A 5 8.06 1.76 -5.45
CA LYS A 5 7.88 2.76 -4.40
C LYS A 5 8.59 2.32 -3.13
N PRO A 6 9.01 3.25 -2.25
CA PRO A 6 9.74 2.91 -1.03
C PRO A 6 9.06 1.86 -0.14
N TRP A 7 7.72 1.90 -0.05
CA TRP A 7 6.94 0.93 0.74
C TRP A 7 6.91 -0.49 0.13
N GLN A 8 7.22 -0.61 -1.17
CA GLN A 8 7.35 -1.89 -1.88
C GLN A 8 8.71 -2.55 -1.67
N HIS A 9 9.66 -1.85 -1.05
CA HIS A 9 10.97 -2.42 -0.74
C HIS A 9 10.88 -3.27 0.52
N GLN A 10 11.44 -4.48 0.46
CA GLN A 10 11.60 -5.32 1.64
C GLN A 10 12.60 -4.67 2.60
N GLN A 11 12.25 -4.59 3.88
CA GLN A 11 13.16 -4.06 4.89
C GLN A 11 14.23 -5.10 5.26
N PRO A 12 15.45 -4.68 5.66
CA PRO A 12 16.58 -5.60 5.90
C PRO A 12 16.31 -6.67 6.97
N ASP A 13 15.50 -6.35 7.99
CA ASP A 13 15.13 -7.27 9.07
C ASP A 13 13.73 -7.91 8.89
N GLU A 14 13.08 -7.68 7.75
CA GLU A 14 11.73 -8.17 7.50
C GLU A 14 11.78 -9.54 6.83
N GLY A 15 11.22 -10.55 7.50
CA GLY A 15 11.02 -11.87 6.90
C GLY A 15 10.05 -11.83 5.72
N ARG A 16 10.23 -12.71 4.73
CA ARG A 16 9.42 -12.75 3.49
C ARG A 16 7.90 -12.81 3.76
N ALA A 17 7.47 -13.58 4.76
CA ALA A 17 6.06 -13.68 5.13
C ALA A 17 5.50 -12.34 5.66
N HIS A 18 6.27 -11.62 6.47
CA HIS A 18 5.90 -10.30 6.97
C HIS A 18 5.86 -9.26 5.84
N PHE A 19 6.85 -9.30 4.94
CA PHE A 19 6.87 -8.43 3.76
C PHE A 19 5.64 -8.63 2.88
N LEU A 20 5.31 -9.87 2.53
CA LEU A 20 4.13 -10.18 1.71
C LEU A 20 2.83 -9.79 2.42
N ASN A 21 2.72 -10.05 3.73
CA ASN A 21 1.56 -9.62 4.51
C ASN A 21 1.45 -8.09 4.53
N ARG A 22 2.54 -7.36 4.73
CA ARG A 22 2.53 -5.90 4.67
C ARG A 22 2.07 -5.39 3.31
N LEU A 23 2.62 -5.93 2.22
CA LEU A 23 2.22 -5.56 0.86
C LEU A 23 0.75 -5.83 0.59
N MET A 24 0.24 -6.97 1.03
CA MET A 24 -1.17 -7.36 0.90
C MET A 24 -2.13 -6.42 1.63
N HIS A 25 -1.63 -5.76 2.67
CA HIS A 25 -2.37 -4.81 3.50
C HIS A 25 -2.05 -3.34 3.15
N SER A 26 -1.27 -3.10 2.09
CA SER A 26 -0.86 -1.77 1.65
C SER A 26 -1.45 -1.44 0.29
N CYS A 27 -2.02 -0.25 0.16
CA CYS A 27 -2.57 0.23 -1.10
C CYS A 27 -1.47 0.31 -2.15
N TYR A 28 -1.70 -0.26 -3.34
CA TYR A 28 -0.70 -0.25 -4.41
C TYR A 28 -0.36 1.16 -4.94
N ARG A 29 -1.24 2.13 -4.75
CA ARG A 29 -1.06 3.51 -5.26
C ARG A 29 -0.25 4.39 -4.32
N CYS A 30 -0.48 4.33 -3.01
CA CYS A 30 0.15 5.24 -2.05
C CYS A 30 0.97 4.54 -0.95
N GLY A 31 0.78 3.23 -0.76
CA GLY A 31 1.38 2.49 0.36
C GLY A 31 0.63 2.60 1.69
N HIS A 32 -0.53 3.26 1.71
CA HIS A 32 -1.40 3.36 2.90
C HIS A 32 -1.75 1.96 3.41
N ARG A 33 -1.61 1.75 4.71
CA ARG A 33 -1.75 0.43 5.31
C ARG A 33 -3.04 0.33 6.09
N GLU A 34 -3.84 -0.68 5.75
CA GLU A 34 -5.08 -1.01 6.45
C GLU A 34 -4.98 -2.40 7.06
N ASN A 35 -5.42 -2.55 8.30
CA ASN A 35 -5.45 -3.86 8.96
C ASN A 35 -6.60 -4.75 8.44
N ASP A 36 -7.66 -4.13 7.92
CA ASP A 36 -8.81 -4.81 7.32
C ASP A 36 -8.75 -4.73 5.80
N LEU A 37 -8.92 -5.88 5.12
CA LEU A 37 -8.90 -5.95 3.66
C LEU A 37 -10.11 -5.26 3.03
N GLY A 38 -11.26 -5.21 3.72
CA GLY A 38 -12.43 -4.49 3.26
C GLY A 38 -12.22 -2.97 3.30
N ALA A 39 -11.56 -2.47 4.34
CA ALA A 39 -11.16 -1.08 4.47
C ALA A 39 -10.07 -0.73 3.44
N LEU A 40 -9.12 -1.64 3.19
CA LEU A 40 -8.15 -1.49 2.11
C LEU A 40 -8.83 -1.36 0.75
N ALA A 41 -9.77 -2.24 0.42
CA ALA A 41 -10.50 -2.19 -0.84
C ALA A 41 -11.25 -0.85 -1.03
N LYS A 42 -11.90 -0.35 0.03
CA LYS A 42 -12.55 0.98 0.02
C LYS A 42 -11.55 2.10 -0.18
N HIS A 43 -10.37 2.01 0.44
CA HIS A 43 -9.30 2.97 0.23
C HIS A 43 -8.78 2.93 -1.21
N GLU A 44 -8.57 1.74 -1.77
CA GLU A 44 -8.10 1.58 -3.14
C GLU A 44 -9.08 2.13 -4.17
N ASP A 45 -10.38 1.92 -3.95
CA ASP A 45 -11.46 2.50 -4.77
C ASP A 45 -11.43 4.05 -4.73
N ARG A 46 -11.35 4.63 -3.53
CA ARG A 46 -11.23 6.09 -3.36
C ARG A 46 -9.93 6.65 -3.94
N CYS A 47 -8.82 5.95 -3.78
CA CYS A 47 -7.53 6.34 -4.33
C CYS A 47 -7.43 6.12 -5.85
N ALA A 48 -8.36 5.36 -6.44
CA ALA A 48 -8.48 5.25 -7.88
C ALA A 48 -9.20 6.46 -8.49
N ASP A 49 -10.12 7.07 -7.74
CA ASP A 49 -10.93 8.22 -8.16
C ASP A 49 -10.21 9.56 -7.91
N ASP A 50 -9.43 9.68 -6.83
CA ASP A 50 -8.70 10.90 -6.50
C ASP A 50 -7.37 11.00 -7.30
N ASP A 51 -7.40 11.67 -8.45
CA ASP A 51 -6.19 12.06 -9.22
C ASP A 51 -5.32 13.04 -8.42
N THR A 52 -5.95 13.80 -7.52
CA THR A 52 -5.29 14.55 -6.47
C THR A 52 -4.70 13.58 -5.45
N LYS A 53 -3.41 13.67 -5.13
CA LYS A 53 -2.76 12.84 -4.11
C LYS A 53 -3.27 13.07 -2.67
N ILE A 54 -4.41 13.73 -2.49
CA ILE A 54 -4.89 14.22 -1.18
C ILE A 54 -5.62 13.09 -0.42
N GLY A 55 -6.42 12.27 -1.09
CA GLY A 55 -7.11 11.12 -0.48
C GLY A 55 -6.22 9.92 -0.16
N CYS A 56 -4.97 9.98 -0.64
CA CYS A 56 -3.95 8.94 -0.48
C CYS A 56 -2.78 9.38 0.42
N SER A 57 -2.98 10.47 1.15
CA SER A 57 -2.08 10.94 2.21
C SER A 57 -2.63 10.48 3.57
N ALA A 58 -1.83 9.69 4.27
CA ALA A 58 -2.04 9.31 5.66
C ALA A 58 -2.01 10.54 6.59
#